data_AF-C7XPY7-F1
#
_entry.id   AF-C7XPY7-F1
#
_cell.length_a   1.000
_cell.length_b   1.000
_cell.length_c   1.000
_cell.angle_alpha   90.00
_cell.angle_beta   90.00
_cell.angle_gamma   90.00
#
_symmetry.space_group_name_H-M   'P 1'
#
loop_
_entity.id
_entity.type
_entity.pdbx_description
1 polymer ?
#
loop_
_entity_poly.entity_id
_entity_poly.type
_entity_poly.pdbx_seq_one_letter_code
_entity_poly.pdbx_strand_id
1 'polypeptide(L)'
;MKKEKKDILKKIIPESFDENGELKSWEKQLLEYEYSKDKIFLHPFVLDDNSDALKFADITNKPIVINKTTIDKIKTKHDIDLLFLIDLNNIIKNPVFALDSKTQETSKIFVTEKTNSIGNPIIYILREDKKLATYKVNEVTSVYDKKNLQNLIDNTLEQGGKIYINPEKIKILEKLPYKLELEKKSKIKENIWAKKIGKDKGLGR
;
A
#
# COMPACT_ATOMS: atom_id res chain seq x y z
N MET A 1 12.54 13.22 9.61
CA MET A 1 13.19 11.89 9.55
C MET A 1 14.20 11.76 10.70
N LYS A 2 14.20 10.66 11.46
CA LYS A 2 15.31 10.39 12.40
C LYS A 2 16.56 10.13 11.56
N LYS A 3 17.64 10.87 11.82
CA LYS A 3 18.94 10.84 11.11
C LYS A 3 19.39 9.42 10.69
N GLU A 4 19.16 8.46 11.58
CA GLU A 4 19.45 7.04 11.41
C GLU A 4 18.77 6.36 10.19
N LYS A 5 17.48 6.63 9.90
CA LYS A 5 16.79 6.01 8.75
C LYS A 5 17.37 6.48 7.41
N LYS A 6 17.74 7.76 7.33
CA LYS A 6 18.37 8.35 6.15
C LYS A 6 19.72 7.73 5.86
N ASP A 7 20.54 7.59 6.91
CA ASP A 7 21.87 7.01 6.83
C ASP A 7 21.82 5.55 6.40
N ILE A 8 20.79 4.81 6.82
CA ILE A 8 20.54 3.44 6.35
C ILE A 8 20.25 3.43 4.86
N LEU A 9 19.25 4.21 4.39
CA LEU A 9 18.88 4.26 2.99
C LEU A 9 20.08 4.66 2.10
N LYS A 10 20.89 5.62 2.53
CA LYS A 10 22.10 6.04 1.81
C LYS A 10 23.13 4.90 1.66
N LYS A 11 23.18 3.97 2.62
CA LYS A 11 24.05 2.78 2.54
C LYS A 11 23.51 1.69 1.62
N ILE A 12 22.19 1.48 1.58
CA ILE A 12 21.58 0.38 0.82
C ILE A 12 21.16 0.75 -0.60
N ILE A 13 20.89 2.03 -0.86
CA ILE A 13 20.43 2.56 -2.15
C ILE A 13 21.11 3.94 -2.36
N PRO A 14 22.44 3.98 -2.53
CA PRO A 14 23.17 5.24 -2.64
C PRO A 14 22.75 6.09 -3.85
N GLU A 15 22.29 5.46 -4.95
CA GLU A 15 21.93 6.15 -6.19
C GLU A 15 20.67 7.01 -6.05
N SER A 16 19.85 6.74 -5.03
CA SER A 16 18.68 7.57 -4.69
C SER A 16 19.06 8.87 -3.96
N PHE A 17 20.33 9.10 -3.63
CA PHE A 17 20.79 10.32 -2.95
C PHE A 17 21.56 11.25 -3.89
N ASP A 18 21.38 12.56 -3.69
CA ASP A 18 22.14 13.57 -4.42
C ASP A 18 23.51 13.87 -3.79
N GLU A 19 24.25 14.80 -4.40
CA GLU A 19 25.58 15.23 -3.96
C GLU A 19 25.60 15.84 -2.56
N ASN A 20 24.49 16.43 -2.12
CA ASN A 20 24.32 16.97 -0.76
C ASN A 20 23.94 15.88 0.25
N GLY A 21 23.72 14.64 -0.21
CA GLY A 21 23.26 13.54 0.60
C GLY A 21 21.78 13.64 0.96
N GLU A 22 20.97 14.38 0.20
CA GLU A 22 19.51 14.40 0.31
C GLU A 22 18.89 13.30 -0.55
N LEU A 23 17.76 12.75 -0.09
CA LEU A 23 17.01 11.77 -0.88
C LEU A 23 16.39 12.48 -2.08
N LYS A 24 16.68 12.02 -3.29
CA LYS A 24 16.11 12.53 -4.54
C LYS A 24 14.60 12.30 -4.56
N SER A 25 13.85 13.26 -5.11
CA SER A 25 12.43 13.05 -5.36
C SER A 25 12.20 11.86 -6.30
N TRP A 26 10.98 11.32 -6.25
CA TRP A 26 10.58 10.22 -7.14
C TRP A 26 10.73 10.59 -8.61
N GLU A 27 10.34 11.81 -8.98
CA GLU A 27 10.45 12.34 -10.35
C GLU A 27 11.90 12.46 -10.78
N LYS A 28 12.79 12.93 -9.90
CA LYS A 28 14.23 13.03 -10.21
C LYS A 28 14.84 11.63 -10.41
N GLN A 29 14.47 10.66 -9.57
CA GLN A 29 14.89 9.27 -9.73
C GLN A 29 14.40 8.67 -11.06
N LEU A 30 13.14 8.92 -11.44
CA LEU A 30 12.58 8.50 -12.72
C LEU A 30 13.25 9.17 -13.92
N LEU A 31 13.50 10.48 -13.88
CA LEU A 31 14.18 11.19 -14.97
C LEU A 31 15.59 10.65 -15.16
N GLU A 32 16.34 10.44 -14.08
CA GLU A 32 17.65 9.79 -14.18
C GLU A 32 17.53 8.38 -14.75
N TYR A 33 16.47 7.64 -14.43
CA TYR A 33 16.19 6.33 -15.02
C TYR A 33 15.94 6.39 -16.54
N GLU A 34 15.08 7.31 -17.00
CA GLU A 34 14.74 7.43 -18.43
C GLU A 34 15.90 7.89 -19.30
N TYR A 35 16.75 8.80 -18.78
CA TYR A 35 17.80 9.44 -19.57
C TYR A 35 19.21 8.88 -19.35
N SER A 36 19.38 7.92 -18.43
CA SER A 36 20.68 7.28 -18.23
C SER A 36 20.97 6.29 -19.35
N LYS A 37 21.91 6.65 -20.23
CA LYS A 37 22.40 5.75 -21.28
C LYS A 37 23.26 4.60 -20.73
N ASP A 38 23.93 4.84 -19.60
CA ASP A 38 25.00 3.95 -19.11
C ASP A 38 24.86 3.53 -17.63
N LYS A 39 23.76 3.89 -16.94
CA LYS A 39 23.57 3.48 -15.53
C LYS A 39 22.95 2.08 -15.44
N ILE A 40 23.70 1.16 -14.86
CA ILE A 40 23.17 -0.10 -14.37
C ILE A 40 22.44 0.17 -13.05
N PHE A 41 21.11 0.09 -13.06
CA PHE A 41 20.30 0.23 -11.85
C PHE A 41 20.28 -1.09 -11.09
N LEU A 42 21.27 -1.27 -10.20
CA LEU A 42 21.43 -2.48 -9.38
C LEU A 42 20.52 -2.50 -8.15
N HIS A 43 20.13 -1.32 -7.66
CA HIS A 43 19.30 -1.15 -6.47
C HIS A 43 17.86 -0.76 -6.85
N PRO A 44 16.86 -1.05 -6.00
CA PRO A 44 15.52 -0.52 -6.17
C PRO A 44 15.50 1.01 -6.02
N PHE A 45 14.45 1.63 -6.54
CA PHE A 45 14.18 3.05 -6.34
C PHE A 45 13.41 3.27 -5.04
N VAL A 46 13.62 4.41 -4.38
CA VAL A 46 12.89 4.79 -3.17
C VAL A 46 11.65 5.57 -3.60
N LEU A 47 10.47 5.01 -3.38
CA LEU A 47 9.21 5.74 -3.54
C LEU A 47 9.03 6.68 -2.35
N ASP A 48 9.08 6.15 -1.13
CA ASP A 48 8.87 6.92 0.10
C ASP A 48 9.87 6.48 1.17
N ASP A 49 10.35 7.41 1.99
CA ASP A 49 11.31 7.11 3.08
C ASP A 49 10.64 6.52 4.32
N ASN A 50 9.30 6.54 4.35
CA ASN A 50 8.46 5.99 5.40
C ASN A 50 7.17 5.41 4.81
N SER A 51 6.44 4.65 5.62
CA SER A 51 5.15 4.08 5.23
C SER A 51 4.05 4.44 6.23
N ASP A 52 4.15 5.60 6.88
CA ASP A 52 3.20 6.02 7.92
C ASP A 52 1.78 6.19 7.36
N ALA A 53 1.66 6.61 6.09
CA ALA A 53 0.38 6.69 5.39
C ALA A 53 -0.36 5.35 5.28
N LEU A 54 0.35 4.22 5.46
CA LEU A 54 -0.21 2.86 5.35
C LEU A 54 -0.47 2.22 6.71
N LYS A 55 -0.28 2.96 7.81
CA LYS A 55 -0.45 2.45 9.17
C LYS A 55 -1.87 1.94 9.46
N PHE A 56 -2.88 2.48 8.77
CA PHE A 56 -4.27 2.00 8.90
C PHE A 56 -4.45 0.53 8.47
N ALA A 57 -3.50 -0.01 7.69
CA ALA A 57 -3.48 -1.39 7.22
C ALA A 57 -2.46 -2.26 7.96
N ASP A 58 -2.13 -1.90 9.21
CA ASP A 58 -1.15 -2.59 10.06
C ASP A 58 0.26 -2.71 9.44
N ILE A 59 0.60 -1.83 8.49
CA ILE A 59 1.94 -1.78 7.89
C ILE A 59 2.94 -1.16 8.86
N THR A 60 4.04 -1.86 9.10
CA THR A 60 5.13 -1.31 9.92
C THR A 60 5.88 -0.21 9.17
N ASN A 61 6.09 0.94 9.82
CA ASN A 61 6.79 2.10 9.24
C ASN A 61 8.24 1.79 8.81
N LYS A 62 8.42 1.54 7.51
CA LYS A 62 9.70 1.32 6.82
C LYS A 62 9.70 2.07 5.48
N PRO A 63 10.86 2.31 4.86
CA PRO A 63 10.91 2.85 3.51
C PRO A 63 10.15 1.98 2.53
N ILE A 64 9.51 2.61 1.55
CA ILE A 64 8.82 1.96 0.44
C ILE A 64 9.70 2.06 -0.80
N VAL A 65 10.03 0.92 -1.37
CA VAL A 65 10.89 0.82 -2.56
C VAL A 65 10.17 0.13 -3.72
N ILE A 66 10.67 0.34 -4.93
CA ILE A 66 10.16 -0.30 -6.15
C ILE A 66 11.33 -0.71 -7.06
N ASN A 67 11.30 -1.96 -7.55
CA ASN A 67 12.33 -2.43 -8.47
C ASN A 67 12.12 -1.90 -9.89
N LYS A 68 13.23 -1.75 -10.63
CA LYS A 68 13.23 -1.46 -12.07
C LYS A 68 12.25 -2.34 -12.85
N THR A 69 12.24 -3.65 -12.62
CA THR A 69 11.35 -4.58 -13.32
C THR A 69 9.87 -4.27 -13.09
N THR A 70 9.50 -3.75 -11.91
CA THR A 70 8.12 -3.32 -11.65
C THR A 70 7.80 -2.04 -12.43
N ILE A 71 8.72 -1.08 -12.45
CA ILE A 71 8.59 0.15 -13.26
C ILE A 71 8.42 -0.20 -14.75
N ASP A 72 9.27 -1.07 -15.29
CA ASP A 72 9.21 -1.52 -16.69
C ASP A 72 7.87 -2.20 -17.02
N LYS A 73 7.34 -3.02 -16.10
CA LYS A 73 6.02 -3.64 -16.24
C LYS A 73 4.88 -2.62 -16.24
N ILE A 74 5.00 -1.55 -15.46
CA ILE A 74 4.01 -0.45 -15.47
C ILE A 74 4.04 0.26 -16.83
N LYS A 75 5.24 0.62 -17.31
CA LYS A 75 5.43 1.33 -18.60
C LYS A 75 4.93 0.55 -19.81
N THR A 76 5.05 -0.78 -19.77
CA THR A 76 4.67 -1.66 -20.90
C THR A 76 3.19 -1.99 -20.94
N LYS A 77 2.46 -1.81 -19.84
CA LYS A 77 1.01 -2.02 -19.83
C LYS A 77 0.31 -0.80 -20.43
N HIS A 78 -0.27 -0.99 -21.62
CA HIS A 78 -0.93 0.05 -22.43
C HIS A 78 -2.03 0.86 -21.70
N ASP A 79 -2.57 0.35 -20.59
CA ASP A 79 -3.64 0.99 -19.83
C ASP A 79 -3.14 1.89 -18.67
N ILE A 80 -1.82 1.98 -18.42
CA ILE A 80 -1.25 2.80 -17.35
C ILE A 80 -0.36 3.90 -17.94
N ASP A 81 -0.87 5.14 -17.93
CA ASP A 81 -0.20 6.33 -18.49
C ASP A 81 1.13 6.65 -17.76
N LEU A 82 2.08 7.26 -18.46
CA LEU A 82 3.31 7.82 -17.87
C LEU A 82 3.00 8.80 -16.73
N LEU A 83 1.90 9.55 -16.85
CA LEU A 83 1.40 10.42 -15.77
C LEU A 83 1.11 9.64 -14.48
N PHE A 84 0.62 8.40 -14.59
CA PHE A 84 0.43 7.54 -13.42
C PHE A 84 1.77 7.17 -12.78
N LEU A 85 2.78 6.85 -13.59
CA LEU A 85 4.10 6.50 -13.07
C LEU A 85 4.73 7.70 -12.34
N ILE A 86 4.58 8.91 -12.88
CA ILE A 86 5.03 10.16 -12.22
C ILE A 86 4.28 10.36 -10.89
N ASP A 87 2.97 10.16 -10.86
CA ASP A 87 2.12 10.33 -9.67
C ASP A 87 2.18 9.14 -8.69
N LEU A 88 2.96 8.09 -9.00
CA LEU A 88 2.96 6.83 -8.26
C LEU A 88 3.25 7.03 -6.77
N ASN A 89 4.19 7.91 -6.42
CA ASN A 89 4.49 8.25 -5.03
C ASN A 89 3.23 8.73 -4.28
N ASN A 90 2.45 9.64 -4.86
CA ASN A 90 1.23 10.15 -4.22
C ASN A 90 0.15 9.07 -4.15
N ILE A 91 0.01 8.28 -5.23
CA ILE A 91 -1.00 7.22 -5.33
C ILE A 91 -0.78 6.16 -4.25
N ILE A 92 0.46 5.72 -4.03
CA ILE A 92 0.75 4.72 -3.00
C ILE A 92 0.50 5.25 -1.58
N LYS A 93 0.66 6.56 -1.33
CA LYS A 93 0.39 7.17 -0.02
C LYS A 93 -1.10 7.37 0.24
N ASN A 94 -1.95 7.30 -0.78
CA ASN A 94 -3.37 7.63 -0.69
C ASN A 94 -4.30 6.49 -1.14
N PRO A 95 -4.13 5.25 -0.65
CA PRO A 95 -5.07 4.18 -0.95
C PRO A 95 -6.42 4.40 -0.25
N VAL A 96 -7.50 3.92 -0.86
CA VAL A 96 -8.86 3.97 -0.27
C VAL A 96 -9.02 2.89 0.81
N PHE A 97 -8.55 1.68 0.53
CA PHE A 97 -8.55 0.57 1.48
C PHE A 97 -7.49 -0.45 1.08
N ALA A 98 -7.24 -1.41 1.97
CA ALA A 98 -6.34 -2.53 1.75
C ALA A 98 -7.01 -3.86 2.09
N LEU A 99 -6.47 -4.93 1.53
CA LEU A 99 -6.86 -6.32 1.72
C LEU A 99 -5.63 -7.14 2.08
N ASP A 100 -5.78 -8.15 2.94
CA ASP A 100 -4.74 -9.16 3.10
C ASP A 100 -4.52 -9.91 1.76
N SER A 101 -3.26 -10.22 1.42
CA SER A 101 -2.96 -11.04 0.24
C SER A 101 -3.04 -12.52 0.58
N LYS A 102 -3.82 -13.27 -0.21
CA LYS A 102 -3.90 -14.74 -0.08
C LYS A 102 -2.63 -15.47 -0.45
N THR A 103 -1.95 -15.00 -1.50
CA THR A 103 -0.81 -15.74 -2.07
C THR A 103 0.45 -15.56 -1.26
N GLN A 104 0.52 -14.53 -0.43
CA GLN A 104 1.69 -14.19 0.38
C GLN A 104 1.26 -13.44 1.63
N GLU A 105 1.42 -14.08 2.80
CA GLU A 105 1.02 -13.53 4.09
C GLU A 105 1.69 -12.19 4.42
N THR A 106 2.91 -11.97 3.94
CA THR A 106 3.66 -10.72 4.14
C THR A 106 3.20 -9.59 3.20
N SER A 107 2.20 -9.82 2.35
CA SER A 107 1.78 -8.86 1.34
C SER A 107 0.37 -8.38 1.61
N LYS A 108 0.12 -7.10 1.30
CA LYS A 108 -1.22 -6.53 1.28
C LYS A 108 -1.51 -5.92 -0.08
N ILE A 109 -2.77 -5.98 -0.48
CA ILE A 109 -3.27 -5.44 -1.73
C ILE A 109 -3.98 -4.13 -1.40
N PHE A 110 -3.50 -3.03 -1.97
CA PHE A 110 -4.05 -1.71 -1.75
C PHE A 110 -4.85 -1.27 -2.96
N VAL A 111 -6.06 -0.77 -2.72
CA VAL A 111 -6.97 -0.25 -3.73
C VAL A 111 -6.85 1.27 -3.76
N THR A 112 -6.54 1.81 -4.93
CA THR A 112 -6.36 3.25 -5.15
C THR A 112 -7.66 3.92 -5.59
N GLU A 113 -7.67 5.25 -5.62
CA GLU A 113 -8.77 6.02 -6.20
C GLU A 113 -8.74 6.05 -7.74
N LYS A 114 -7.60 5.68 -8.35
CA LYS A 114 -7.41 5.76 -9.80
C LYS A 114 -8.09 4.58 -10.47
N THR A 115 -8.67 4.83 -11.63
CA THR A 115 -9.18 3.81 -12.55
C THR A 115 -8.50 3.91 -13.89
N ASN A 116 -8.47 2.81 -14.65
CA ASN A 116 -8.10 2.86 -16.07
C ASN A 116 -9.23 3.48 -16.92
N SER A 117 -9.03 3.55 -18.23
CA SER A 117 -9.95 4.13 -19.21
C SER A 117 -11.35 3.48 -19.26
N ILE A 118 -11.47 2.22 -18.83
CA ILE A 118 -12.73 1.46 -18.79
C ILE A 118 -13.32 1.34 -17.38
N GLY A 119 -12.77 2.08 -16.41
CA GLY A 119 -13.30 2.14 -15.04
C GLY A 119 -12.84 1.02 -14.11
N ASN A 120 -11.89 0.18 -14.51
CA ASN A 120 -11.29 -0.79 -13.59
C ASN A 120 -10.41 -0.06 -12.56
N PRO A 121 -10.50 -0.39 -11.27
CA PRO A 121 -9.67 0.20 -10.24
C PRO A 121 -8.22 -0.22 -10.42
N ILE A 122 -7.30 0.70 -10.18
CA ILE A 122 -5.88 0.39 -10.10
C ILE A 122 -5.55 -0.04 -8.67
N ILE A 123 -4.84 -1.15 -8.54
CA ILE A 123 -4.37 -1.69 -7.28
C ILE A 123 -2.85 -1.78 -7.28
N TYR A 124 -2.26 -1.78 -6.09
CA TYR A 124 -0.86 -2.13 -5.92
C TYR A 124 -0.69 -3.19 -4.82
N ILE A 125 0.38 -3.97 -4.92
CA ILE A 125 0.75 -4.96 -3.90
C ILE A 125 2.00 -4.46 -3.20
N LEU A 126 1.91 -4.35 -1.87
CA LEU A 126 3.03 -4.03 -1.02
C LEU A 126 3.43 -5.29 -0.25
N ARG A 127 4.69 -5.71 -0.39
CA ARG A 127 5.29 -6.77 0.43
C ARG A 127 6.06 -6.13 1.58
N GLU A 128 5.72 -6.52 2.80
CA GLU A 128 6.42 -6.11 4.01
C GLU A 128 7.71 -6.91 4.21
N ASP A 129 8.65 -6.33 4.97
CA ASP A 129 9.83 -7.03 5.49
C ASP A 129 10.76 -7.64 4.42
N LYS A 130 10.75 -7.07 3.21
CA LYS A 130 11.69 -7.46 2.16
C LYS A 130 13.11 -7.15 2.62
N LYS A 131 13.95 -8.19 2.67
CA LYS A 131 15.36 -8.04 3.01
C LYS A 131 16.11 -7.37 1.84
N LEU A 132 16.74 -6.24 2.12
CA LEU A 132 17.65 -5.52 1.23
C LEU A 132 18.97 -5.32 1.98
N ALA A 133 20.01 -6.06 1.56
CA ALA A 133 21.24 -6.25 2.32
C ALA A 133 20.94 -6.75 3.76
N THR A 134 21.34 -6.00 4.79
CA THR A 134 21.09 -6.31 6.21
C THR A 134 19.82 -5.68 6.76
N TYR A 135 19.09 -4.89 5.97
CA TYR A 135 17.92 -4.12 6.42
C TYR A 135 16.62 -4.68 5.83
N LYS A 136 15.50 -4.31 6.45
CA LYS A 136 14.15 -4.62 5.97
C LYS A 136 13.49 -3.36 5.41
N VAL A 137 12.86 -3.49 4.25
CA VAL A 137 12.09 -2.44 3.57
C VAL A 137 10.72 -2.98 3.16
N ASN A 138 9.79 -2.09 2.86
CA ASN A 138 8.53 -2.44 2.20
C ASN A 138 8.73 -2.28 0.68
N GLU A 139 8.23 -3.22 -0.10
CA GLU A 139 8.46 -3.28 -1.55
C GLU A 139 7.13 -3.26 -2.31
N VAL A 140 6.96 -2.31 -3.23
CA VAL A 140 5.86 -2.36 -4.22
C VAL A 140 6.25 -3.39 -5.28
N THR A 141 5.63 -4.57 -5.19
CA THR A 141 5.97 -5.70 -6.08
C THR A 141 5.17 -5.70 -7.37
N SER A 142 4.01 -5.01 -7.40
CA SER A 142 3.12 -4.98 -8.55
C SER A 142 2.18 -3.78 -8.49
N VAL A 143 1.88 -3.21 -9.65
CA VAL A 143 0.83 -2.20 -9.84
C VAL A 143 0.10 -2.53 -11.14
N TYR A 144 -1.24 -2.65 -11.10
CA TYR A 144 -2.04 -3.03 -12.26
C TYR A 144 -3.53 -2.76 -12.04
N ASP A 145 -4.31 -2.74 -13.12
CA ASP A 145 -5.77 -2.65 -13.08
C ASP A 145 -6.37 -3.99 -12.63
N LYS A 146 -7.39 -3.95 -11.77
CA LYS A 146 -8.06 -5.15 -11.27
C LYS A 146 -9.49 -5.24 -11.80
N LYS A 147 -9.67 -6.01 -12.86
CA LYS A 147 -10.98 -6.52 -13.27
C LYS A 147 -11.61 -7.32 -12.13
N ASN A 148 -12.92 -7.14 -11.93
CA ASN A 148 -13.72 -7.81 -10.91
C ASN A 148 -13.13 -7.68 -9.50
N LEU A 149 -12.89 -6.44 -9.06
CA LEU A 149 -12.39 -6.16 -7.71
C LEU A 149 -13.33 -6.72 -6.62
N GLN A 150 -14.65 -6.71 -6.83
CA GLN A 150 -15.61 -7.31 -5.89
C GLN A 150 -15.28 -8.78 -5.62
N ASN A 151 -15.01 -9.57 -6.66
CA ASN A 151 -14.63 -10.97 -6.46
C ASN A 151 -13.36 -11.10 -5.63
N LEU A 152 -12.38 -10.20 -5.74
CA LEU A 152 -11.17 -10.24 -4.90
C LEU A 152 -11.50 -9.95 -3.42
N ILE A 153 -12.38 -8.98 -3.17
CA ILE A 153 -12.87 -8.64 -1.84
C ILE A 153 -13.57 -9.85 -1.22
N ASP A 154 -14.59 -10.39 -1.90
CA ASP A 154 -15.40 -11.52 -1.43
C ASP A 154 -14.51 -12.72 -1.11
N ASN A 155 -13.64 -13.07 -2.05
CA ASN A 155 -12.66 -14.12 -1.88
C ASN A 155 -11.78 -13.92 -0.62
N THR A 156 -11.30 -12.70 -0.39
CA THR A 156 -10.45 -12.39 0.76
C THR A 156 -11.20 -12.64 2.07
N LEU A 157 -12.46 -12.20 2.14
CA LEU A 157 -13.34 -12.40 3.30
C LEU A 157 -13.68 -13.87 3.52
N GLU A 158 -14.04 -14.60 2.46
CA GLU A 158 -14.38 -16.04 2.52
C GLU A 158 -13.24 -16.90 3.09
N GLN A 159 -11.99 -16.45 2.95
CA GLN A 159 -10.81 -17.13 3.49
C GLN A 159 -10.32 -16.56 4.82
N GLY A 160 -11.11 -15.70 5.47
CA GLY A 160 -10.80 -15.13 6.77
C GLY A 160 -9.77 -13.99 6.74
N GLY A 161 -9.44 -13.46 5.56
CA GLY A 161 -8.61 -12.27 5.40
C GLY A 161 -9.37 -11.00 5.80
N LYS A 162 -8.62 -9.94 6.13
CA LYS A 162 -9.17 -8.67 6.60
C LYS A 162 -9.21 -7.61 5.52
N ILE A 163 -10.11 -6.65 5.72
CA ILE A 163 -10.20 -5.41 4.97
C ILE A 163 -9.85 -4.26 5.92
N TYR A 164 -8.93 -3.41 5.49
CA TYR A 164 -8.46 -2.25 6.24
C TYR A 164 -8.89 -0.99 5.52
N ILE A 165 -9.68 -0.14 6.18
CA ILE A 165 -10.22 1.06 5.56
C ILE A 165 -9.36 2.25 5.93
N ASN A 166 -9.01 3.04 4.93
CA ASN A 166 -8.36 4.31 5.18
C ASN A 166 -9.39 5.31 5.74
N PRO A 167 -9.25 5.76 7.00
CA PRO A 167 -10.22 6.66 7.63
C PRO A 167 -10.36 8.01 6.90
N GLU A 168 -9.32 8.44 6.19
CA GLU A 168 -9.34 9.70 5.44
C GLU A 168 -10.11 9.59 4.11
N LYS A 169 -10.43 8.35 3.69
CA LYS A 169 -11.03 8.06 2.37
C LYS A 169 -12.46 7.53 2.44
N ILE A 170 -13.11 7.59 3.60
CA ILE A 170 -14.47 7.07 3.81
C ILE A 170 -15.47 7.64 2.80
N LYS A 171 -15.47 8.95 2.56
CA LYS A 171 -16.39 9.60 1.59
C LYS A 171 -16.20 9.11 0.15
N ILE A 172 -15.00 8.65 -0.19
CA ILE A 172 -14.69 8.11 -1.52
C ILE A 172 -15.12 6.66 -1.57
N LEU A 173 -14.82 5.90 -0.51
CA LEU A 173 -15.24 4.52 -0.35
C LEU A 173 -16.75 4.34 -0.51
N GLU A 174 -17.56 5.22 0.09
CA GLU A 174 -19.03 5.21 -0.02
C GLU A 174 -19.55 5.40 -1.45
N LYS A 175 -18.75 6.00 -2.33
CA LYS A 175 -19.09 6.23 -3.75
C LYS A 175 -18.61 5.10 -4.65
N LEU A 176 -17.74 4.22 -4.15
CA LEU A 176 -17.26 3.10 -4.94
C LEU A 176 -18.38 2.08 -5.13
N PRO A 177 -18.47 1.42 -6.29
CA PRO A 177 -19.52 0.44 -6.57
C PRO A 177 -19.31 -0.90 -5.84
N TYR A 178 -18.43 -0.95 -4.84
CA TYR A 178 -18.03 -2.17 -4.16
C TYR A 178 -18.74 -2.33 -2.82
N LYS A 179 -19.21 -3.54 -2.56
CA LYS A 179 -19.76 -3.92 -1.27
C LYS A 179 -18.60 -4.39 -0.40
N LEU A 180 -18.17 -3.53 0.52
CA LEU A 180 -17.36 -3.96 1.64
C LEU A 180 -18.32 -4.39 2.73
N GLU A 181 -18.39 -5.69 3.03
CA GLU A 181 -19.04 -6.14 4.25
C GLU A 181 -18.21 -5.65 5.43
N LEU A 182 -18.50 -4.42 5.87
CA LEU A 182 -18.03 -3.91 7.14
C LEU A 182 -18.60 -4.85 8.18
N GLU A 183 -17.80 -5.78 8.69
CA GLU A 183 -18.19 -6.53 9.87
C GLU A 183 -18.66 -5.50 10.90
N LYS A 184 -19.96 -5.52 11.20
CA LYS A 184 -20.61 -4.71 12.24
C LYS A 184 -20.12 -5.19 13.62
N LYS A 185 -18.81 -5.18 13.85
CA LYS A 185 -18.16 -5.54 15.12
C LYS A 185 -18.50 -4.54 16.23
N SER A 186 -19.02 -3.37 15.90
CA SER A 186 -19.55 -2.40 16.88
C SER A 186 -20.86 -2.86 17.54
N LYS A 187 -21.80 -3.44 16.79
CA LYS A 187 -23.10 -3.87 17.35
C LYS A 187 -23.03 -5.16 18.17
N ILE A 188 -22.04 -6.02 17.93
CA ILE A 188 -21.88 -7.28 18.68
C ILE A 188 -21.30 -7.00 20.08
N LYS A 189 -20.36 -6.05 20.22
CA LYS A 189 -19.83 -5.68 21.56
C LYS A 189 -20.89 -4.99 22.43
N GLU A 190 -21.71 -4.11 21.86
CA GLU A 190 -22.84 -3.49 22.60
C GLU A 190 -23.88 -4.53 23.03
N ASN A 191 -24.23 -5.48 22.15
CA ASN A 191 -25.21 -6.52 22.49
C ASN A 191 -24.70 -7.53 23.53
N ILE A 192 -23.38 -7.80 23.57
CA ILE A 192 -22.79 -8.68 24.59
C ILE A 192 -22.70 -7.96 25.95
N TRP A 193 -22.33 -6.68 25.97
CA TRP A 193 -22.29 -5.88 27.20
C TRP A 193 -23.69 -5.64 27.78
N ALA A 194 -24.67 -5.31 26.94
CA ALA A 194 -26.08 -5.16 27.34
C ALA A 194 -26.69 -6.48 27.88
N LYS A 195 -26.36 -7.63 27.29
CA LYS A 195 -26.76 -8.95 27.81
C LYS A 195 -26.11 -9.31 29.14
N LYS A 196 -24.89 -8.79 29.42
CA LYS A 196 -24.18 -9.04 30.67
C LYS A 196 -24.78 -8.24 31.84
N ILE A 197 -25.14 -6.98 31.58
CA ILE A 197 -25.79 -6.10 32.59
C ILE A 197 -27.21 -6.57 32.94
N GLY A 198 -27.95 -7.15 32.00
CA GLY A 198 -29.28 -7.69 32.24
C GLY A 198 -29.31 -8.95 33.14
N LYS A 199 -28.19 -9.69 33.26
CA LYS A 199 -28.10 -10.88 34.13
C LYS A 199 -27.69 -10.56 35.57
N ASP A 200 -26.95 -9.48 35.81
CA ASP A 200 -26.45 -9.14 37.15
C ASP A 200 -27.47 -8.37 38.01
N LYS A 201 -28.59 -7.90 37.44
CA LYS A 201 -29.66 -7.21 38.21
C LYS A 201 -30.76 -8.14 38.75
N GLY A 202 -30.59 -9.47 38.65
CA GLY A 202 -31.62 -10.46 39.01
C GLY A 202 -31.41 -11.24 40.31
N LEU A 203 -30.34 -10.99 41.08
CA LEU A 203 -30.05 -11.72 42.32
C LEU A 203 -29.72 -10.76 43.46
N GLY A 204 -30.78 -10.22 44.06
CA GLY A 204 -30.72 -9.41 45.26
C GLY A 204 -32.12 -9.35 45.88
N ARG A 205 -32.54 -10.48 46.44
CA ARG A 205 -33.56 -10.52 47.50
C ARG A 205 -32.85 -10.35 48.83
#